data_AF-A0AAW8NMD5-F1
#
_entry.id   AF-A0AAW8NMD5-F1
#
_cell.length_a   1.000
_cell.length_b   1.000
_cell.length_c   1.000
_cell.angle_alpha   90.00
_cell.angle_beta   90.00
_cell.angle_gamma   90.00
#
_symmetry.space_group_name_H-M   'P 1'
#
loop_
_entity.id
_entity.type
_entity.pdbx_description
1 polymer ?
#
loop_
_entity_poly.entity_id
_entity_poly.type
_entity_poly.pdbx_seq_one_letter_code
_entity_poly.pdbx_strand_id
1 'polypeptide(L)'
;MKKVLLMLLSLSFAIHADSEMANGQPLTRQVLALQTLEEQALDWQVLAPIINEPDVSLPEVTETQKRLLAIVVQLQDSARAVDKETAVNARQRLIDDGVDVAAALDARARYMLLAQRRAESLNTDVNGKLVNMSGFVVPTKFNGVKAVEFLLLPYAGACIHMPPPAANQIVKLSYPPGFEVENVQFPVTVRGTINADKQTELVQLVDGKMNVTMGYAMDALTIEKYYPDTMEAIQQRDHKEHAH
;
A
#
# COMPACT_ATOMS: atom_id res chain seq x y z
N MET A 1 55.91 -26.10 12.41
CA MET A 1 56.49 -24.84 11.89
C MET A 1 55.57 -23.68 12.31
N LYS A 2 56.18 -22.63 12.88
CA LYS A 2 55.74 -21.25 13.26
C LYS A 2 54.37 -20.75 12.74
N LYS A 3 53.66 -19.78 13.33
CA LYS A 3 53.53 -19.07 14.63
C LYS A 3 52.41 -18.02 14.38
N VAL A 4 51.62 -17.71 15.41
CA VAL A 4 50.68 -16.56 15.53
C VAL A 4 51.32 -15.24 15.08
N LEU A 5 50.59 -14.34 14.39
CA LEU A 5 50.64 -12.88 14.66
C LEU A 5 49.51 -12.07 13.98
N LEU A 6 48.77 -11.37 14.83
CA LEU A 6 47.92 -10.20 14.61
C LEU A 6 48.78 -8.99 14.21
N MET A 7 48.50 -8.26 13.13
CA MET A 7 48.83 -6.82 13.10
C MET A 7 48.12 -6.04 11.99
N LEU A 8 47.48 -4.97 12.45
CA LEU A 8 47.05 -3.78 11.73
C LEU A 8 48.13 -3.27 10.78
N LEU A 9 47.81 -3.09 9.50
CA LEU A 9 48.60 -2.21 8.63
C LEU A 9 47.94 -0.84 8.56
N SER A 10 48.59 0.09 9.24
CA SER A 10 48.53 1.52 9.08
C SER A 10 48.80 1.93 7.63
N LEU A 11 47.86 2.63 7.00
CA LEU A 11 48.18 3.46 5.84
C LEU A 11 48.76 4.78 6.35
N SER A 12 50.09 4.82 6.45
CA SER A 12 50.84 6.07 6.56
C SER A 12 51.07 6.60 5.14
N PHE A 13 50.35 7.65 4.74
CA PHE A 13 50.81 8.52 3.67
C PHE A 13 51.46 9.76 4.28
N ALA A 14 52.72 9.94 3.90
CA ALA A 14 53.59 11.01 4.35
C ALA A 14 53.08 12.38 3.89
N ILE A 15 52.99 13.31 4.84
CA ILE A 15 52.90 14.75 4.58
C ILE A 15 54.31 15.22 4.23
N HIS A 16 54.52 15.74 3.02
CA HIS A 16 55.69 16.55 2.73
C HIS A 16 55.55 17.86 3.51
N ALA A 17 56.47 18.09 4.45
CA ALA A 17 56.59 19.35 5.17
C ALA A 17 57.56 20.25 4.38
N ASP A 18 57.01 21.20 3.62
CA ASP A 18 57.71 22.45 3.34
C ASP A 18 57.36 23.44 4.46
N SER A 19 58.40 23.98 5.08
CA SER A 19 58.30 24.94 6.16
C SER A 19 57.98 26.31 5.61
N GLU A 20 56.82 26.87 5.97
CA GLU A 20 56.67 28.32 6.04
C GLU A 20 55.77 28.68 7.23
N MET A 21 56.31 29.53 8.09
CA MET A 21 55.69 29.98 9.33
C MET A 21 54.65 31.06 9.04
N ALA A 22 53.42 30.89 9.55
CA ALA A 22 52.67 31.90 10.33
C ALA A 22 51.14 31.68 10.31
N ASN A 23 50.54 31.91 11.47
CA ASN A 23 49.11 32.07 11.79
C ASN A 23 48.21 30.83 11.78
N GLY A 24 47.63 30.57 12.95
CA GLY A 24 46.88 29.37 13.26
C GLY A 24 45.43 29.37 12.78
N GLN A 25 45.01 28.21 12.28
CA GLN A 25 43.64 27.69 12.36
C GLN A 25 43.73 26.16 12.49
N PRO A 26 42.92 25.51 13.35
CA PRO A 26 42.96 24.05 13.47
C PRO A 26 42.33 23.41 12.23
N LEU A 27 43.04 22.43 11.64
CA LEU A 27 42.57 21.62 10.53
C LEU A 27 41.28 20.90 10.91
N THR A 28 40.18 21.27 10.26
CA THR A 28 38.84 20.73 10.52
C THR A 28 38.77 19.29 10.02
N ARG A 29 38.65 18.34 10.95
CA ARG A 29 38.32 16.93 10.67
C ARG A 29 36.92 16.91 10.05
N GLN A 30 36.81 16.63 8.75
CA GLN A 30 35.52 16.36 8.12
C GLN A 30 34.94 15.09 8.74
N VAL A 31 33.95 15.27 9.60
CA VAL A 31 33.11 14.19 10.12
C VAL A 31 32.13 13.87 9.00
N LEU A 32 32.24 12.67 8.39
CA LEU A 32 31.13 12.10 7.62
C LEU A 32 29.96 11.97 8.60
N ALA A 33 28.94 12.81 8.44
CA ALA A 33 27.69 12.65 9.15
C ALA A 33 27.04 11.35 8.65
N LEU A 34 27.10 10.29 9.46
CA LEU A 34 26.12 9.21 9.38
C LEU A 34 24.77 9.85 9.67
N GLN A 35 24.02 10.19 8.62
CA GLN A 35 22.63 10.58 8.77
C GLN A 35 21.91 9.36 9.34
N THR A 36 21.55 9.43 10.63
CA THR A 36 20.61 8.48 11.22
C THR A 36 19.30 8.63 10.45
N LEU A 37 18.86 7.57 9.78
CA LEU A 37 17.50 7.52 9.22
C LEU A 37 16.54 7.71 10.40
N GLU A 38 15.95 8.89 10.50
CA GLU A 38 14.99 9.22 11.54
C GLU A 38 13.74 8.38 11.29
N GLU A 39 13.38 7.56 12.27
CA GLU A 39 12.21 6.69 12.19
C GLU A 39 10.94 7.54 12.26
N GLN A 40 10.08 7.43 11.24
CA GLN A 40 8.85 8.20 11.15
C GLN A 40 7.63 7.29 11.30
N ALA A 41 6.75 7.61 12.24
CA ALA A 41 5.41 7.00 12.26
C ALA A 41 4.67 7.43 10.97
N LEU A 42 4.24 6.45 10.17
CA LEU A 42 3.58 6.69 8.90
C LEU A 42 2.12 6.29 8.98
N ASP A 43 1.24 7.28 8.83
CA ASP A 43 -0.20 7.06 8.77
C ASP A 43 -0.65 6.72 7.33
N TRP A 44 -1.65 5.85 7.21
CA TRP A 44 -2.29 5.49 5.95
C TRP A 44 -2.77 6.68 5.11
N GLN A 45 -3.22 7.78 5.71
CA GLN A 45 -3.64 8.96 4.95
C GLN A 45 -2.47 9.65 4.23
N VAL A 46 -1.23 9.49 4.72
CA VAL A 46 -0.04 10.05 4.05
C VAL A 46 0.24 9.34 2.73
N LEU A 47 -0.16 8.07 2.60
CA LEU A 47 0.01 7.28 1.38
C LEU A 47 -0.96 7.68 0.25
N ALA A 48 -2.08 8.33 0.58
CA ALA A 48 -3.07 8.75 -0.39
C ALA A 48 -3.00 10.27 -0.60
N PRO A 49 -2.28 10.78 -1.61
CA PRO A 49 -2.15 12.21 -1.83
C PRO A 49 -3.51 12.84 -2.16
N ILE A 50 -3.73 14.05 -1.66
CA ILE A 50 -4.96 14.80 -1.93
C ILE A 50 -4.94 15.28 -3.38
N ILE A 51 -5.92 14.81 -4.16
CA ILE A 51 -6.14 15.27 -5.53
C ILE A 51 -7.08 16.48 -5.49
N ASN A 52 -6.52 17.67 -5.70
CA ASN A 52 -7.24 18.96 -5.73
C ASN A 52 -8.00 19.17 -7.06
N GLU A 53 -8.78 18.18 -7.46
CA GLU A 53 -9.71 18.27 -8.59
C GLU A 53 -11.15 18.35 -8.06
N PRO A 54 -12.02 19.17 -8.67
CA PRO A 54 -13.42 19.27 -8.26
C PRO A 54 -14.13 17.93 -8.43
N ASP A 55 -15.05 17.63 -7.50
CA ASP A 55 -15.87 16.43 -7.60
C ASP A 55 -16.77 16.43 -8.83
N VAL A 56 -16.97 15.25 -9.40
CA VAL A 56 -17.86 15.06 -10.53
C VAL A 56 -19.27 14.79 -10.03
N SER A 57 -20.18 15.74 -10.25
CA SER A 57 -21.61 15.53 -10.02
C SER A 57 -22.17 14.59 -11.09
N LEU A 58 -22.79 13.50 -10.64
CA LEU A 58 -23.55 12.60 -11.50
C LEU A 58 -25.00 13.10 -11.59
N PRO A 59 -25.66 12.98 -12.75
CA PRO A 59 -27.06 13.37 -12.86
C PRO A 59 -27.94 12.44 -12.02
N GLU A 60 -28.98 13.03 -11.41
CA GLU A 60 -30.02 12.27 -10.73
C GLU A 60 -30.82 11.45 -11.75
N VAL A 61 -30.87 10.14 -11.52
CA VAL A 61 -31.58 9.19 -12.38
C VAL A 61 -32.31 8.16 -11.52
N THR A 62 -33.48 7.73 -11.97
CA THR A 62 -34.24 6.66 -11.31
C THR A 62 -33.52 5.31 -11.42
N GLU A 63 -33.89 4.35 -10.57
CA GLU A 63 -33.33 2.99 -10.63
C GLU A 63 -33.55 2.30 -11.99
N THR A 64 -34.68 2.58 -12.65
CA THR A 64 -34.94 2.07 -14.00
C THR A 64 -33.98 2.69 -15.02
N GLN A 65 -33.77 4.01 -14.96
CA GLN A 65 -32.83 4.71 -15.83
C GLN A 65 -31.38 4.26 -15.56
N LYS A 66 -30.98 4.02 -14.30
CA LYS A 66 -29.68 3.43 -13.95
C LYS A 66 -29.47 2.07 -14.61
N ARG A 67 -30.46 1.19 -14.57
CA ARG A 67 -30.39 -0.13 -15.24
C ARG A 67 -30.26 0.02 -16.75
N LEU A 68 -31.00 0.93 -17.37
CA LEU A 68 -30.88 1.19 -18.82
C LEU A 68 -29.51 1.78 -19.18
N LEU A 69 -28.98 2.71 -18.39
CA LEU A 69 -27.63 3.26 -18.58
C LEU A 69 -26.57 2.16 -18.45
N ALA A 70 -26.72 1.24 -17.50
CA ALA A 70 -25.83 0.09 -17.36
C ALA A 70 -25.85 -0.82 -18.61
N ILE A 71 -27.04 -1.08 -19.17
CA ILE A 71 -27.19 -1.83 -20.43
C ILE A 71 -26.47 -1.11 -21.58
N VAL A 72 -26.63 0.22 -21.70
CA VAL A 72 -25.94 1.01 -22.73
C VAL A 72 -24.42 0.87 -22.58
N VAL A 73 -23.88 1.08 -21.37
CA VAL A 73 -22.44 0.95 -21.10
C VAL A 73 -21.92 -0.44 -21.42
N GLN A 74 -22.66 -1.49 -21.05
CA GLN A 74 -22.21 -2.87 -21.19
C GLN A 74 -22.27 -3.38 -22.62
N LEU A 75 -23.27 -2.95 -23.41
CA LEU A 75 -23.58 -3.60 -24.69
C LEU A 75 -23.31 -2.74 -25.93
N GLN A 76 -23.14 -1.41 -25.81
CA GLN A 76 -22.97 -0.53 -26.98
C GLN A 76 -21.78 -0.91 -27.86
N ASP A 77 -20.71 -1.43 -27.26
CA ASP A 77 -19.48 -1.84 -27.95
C ASP A 77 -19.38 -3.36 -28.15
N SER A 78 -20.44 -4.12 -27.86
CA SER A 78 -20.45 -5.58 -28.02
C SER A 78 -20.21 -5.99 -29.48
N ALA A 79 -19.48 -7.07 -29.72
CA ALA A 79 -19.29 -7.63 -31.06
C ALA A 79 -20.58 -8.22 -31.65
N ARG A 80 -21.58 -8.55 -30.81
CA ARG A 80 -22.84 -9.18 -31.24
C ARG A 80 -23.87 -8.13 -31.65
N ALA A 81 -24.47 -8.31 -32.83
CA ALA A 81 -25.48 -7.39 -33.35
C ALA A 81 -26.71 -7.22 -32.42
N VAL A 82 -27.20 -8.32 -31.83
CA VAL A 82 -28.35 -8.29 -30.90
C VAL A 82 -28.06 -7.51 -29.61
N ASP A 83 -26.82 -7.53 -29.13
CA ASP A 83 -26.43 -6.78 -27.94
C ASP A 83 -26.38 -5.27 -28.27
N LYS A 84 -25.84 -4.91 -29.43
CA LYS A 84 -25.86 -3.52 -29.92
C LYS A 84 -27.28 -3.00 -30.10
N GLU A 85 -28.17 -3.81 -30.68
CA GLU A 85 -29.59 -3.47 -30.82
C GLU A 85 -30.24 -3.25 -29.43
N THR A 86 -29.92 -4.10 -28.46
CA THR A 86 -30.38 -3.95 -27.07
C THR A 86 -29.88 -2.63 -26.47
N ALA A 87 -28.63 -2.26 -26.69
CA ALA A 87 -28.06 -0.99 -26.24
C ALA A 87 -28.76 0.21 -26.90
N VAL A 88 -29.04 0.15 -28.20
CA VAL A 88 -29.76 1.20 -28.95
C VAL A 88 -31.17 1.36 -28.39
N ASN A 89 -31.90 0.28 -28.15
CA ASN A 89 -33.24 0.33 -27.59
C ASN A 89 -33.24 0.89 -26.15
N ALA A 90 -32.28 0.49 -25.32
CA ALA A 90 -32.13 1.05 -23.98
C ALA A 90 -31.82 2.55 -24.01
N ARG A 91 -30.95 2.98 -24.93
CA ARG A 91 -30.64 4.39 -25.16
C ARG A 91 -31.87 5.17 -25.60
N GLN A 92 -32.68 4.63 -26.51
CA GLN A 92 -33.88 5.30 -26.99
C GLN A 92 -34.89 5.50 -25.85
N ARG A 93 -35.12 4.48 -25.03
CA ARG A 93 -36.01 4.60 -23.85
C ARG A 93 -35.55 5.67 -22.87
N LEU A 94 -34.24 5.78 -22.64
CA LEU A 94 -33.69 6.85 -21.80
C LEU A 94 -33.96 8.25 -22.40
N ILE A 95 -33.79 8.40 -23.71
CA ILE A 95 -34.08 9.66 -24.42
C ILE A 95 -35.58 9.99 -24.33
N ASP A 96 -36.44 9.00 -24.53
CA ASP A 96 -37.90 9.15 -24.43
C ASP A 96 -38.32 9.54 -23.00
N ASP A 97 -37.62 9.03 -21.98
CA ASP A 97 -37.78 9.38 -20.57
C ASP A 97 -37.15 10.75 -20.19
N GLY A 98 -36.61 11.49 -21.17
CA GLY A 98 -36.04 12.83 -20.97
C GLY A 98 -34.63 12.84 -20.38
N VAL A 99 -33.91 11.72 -20.40
CA VAL A 99 -32.52 11.64 -19.90
C VAL A 99 -31.55 12.13 -20.96
N ASP A 100 -30.69 13.09 -20.60
CA ASP A 100 -29.50 13.40 -21.40
C ASP A 100 -28.46 12.27 -21.23
N VAL A 101 -28.57 11.25 -22.09
CA VAL A 101 -27.70 10.07 -22.05
C VAL A 101 -26.24 10.44 -22.29
N ALA A 102 -25.97 11.39 -23.18
CA ALA A 102 -24.60 11.79 -23.49
C ALA A 102 -23.95 12.44 -22.27
N ALA A 103 -24.63 13.40 -21.64
CA ALA A 103 -24.14 14.03 -20.41
C ALA A 103 -23.98 13.04 -19.25
N ALA A 104 -24.91 12.09 -19.08
CA ALA A 104 -24.82 11.09 -18.03
C ALA A 104 -23.62 10.14 -18.22
N LEU A 105 -23.36 9.69 -19.45
CA LEU A 105 -22.23 8.82 -19.74
C LEU A 105 -20.89 9.57 -19.64
N ASP A 106 -20.84 10.83 -20.07
CA ASP A 106 -19.66 11.69 -19.90
C ASP A 106 -19.35 11.95 -18.42
N ALA A 107 -20.37 12.32 -17.62
CA ALA A 107 -20.23 12.50 -16.18
C ALA A 107 -19.73 11.21 -15.50
N ARG A 108 -20.29 10.07 -15.86
CA ARG A 108 -19.80 8.77 -15.38
C ARG A 108 -18.35 8.54 -15.77
N ALA A 109 -17.96 8.79 -17.01
CA ALA A 109 -16.58 8.58 -17.47
C ALA A 109 -15.59 9.46 -16.69
N ARG A 110 -15.90 10.75 -16.51
CA ARG A 110 -15.09 11.68 -15.71
C ARG A 110 -15.03 11.27 -14.24
N TYR A 111 -16.14 10.86 -13.65
CA TYR A 111 -16.20 10.36 -12.28
C TYR A 111 -15.28 9.13 -12.11
N MET A 112 -15.39 8.15 -13.01
CA MET A 112 -14.57 6.93 -12.95
C MET A 112 -13.07 7.24 -13.10
N LEU A 113 -12.69 8.14 -14.01
CA LEU A 113 -11.30 8.56 -14.17
C LEU A 113 -10.75 9.26 -12.92
N LEU A 114 -11.54 10.14 -12.29
CA LEU A 114 -11.16 10.81 -11.06
C LEU A 114 -11.05 9.82 -9.89
N ALA A 115 -12.01 8.92 -9.75
CA ALA A 115 -11.99 7.86 -8.74
C ALA A 115 -10.75 6.96 -8.91
N GLN A 116 -10.41 6.57 -10.15
CA GLN A 116 -9.21 5.80 -10.44
C GLN A 116 -7.94 6.57 -10.08
N ARG A 117 -7.83 7.85 -10.47
CA ARG A 117 -6.69 8.69 -10.08
C ARG A 117 -6.54 8.75 -8.56
N ARG A 118 -7.63 8.97 -7.82
CA ARG A 118 -7.61 9.00 -6.34
C ARG A 118 -7.20 7.66 -5.73
N ALA A 119 -7.56 6.54 -6.35
CA ALA A 119 -7.21 5.20 -5.86
C ALA A 119 -5.77 4.76 -6.20
N GLU A 120 -5.18 5.30 -7.26
CA GLU A 120 -3.88 4.86 -7.77
C GLU A 120 -2.75 5.89 -7.63
N SER A 121 -3.07 7.14 -7.25
CA SER A 121 -2.04 8.15 -7.00
C SER A 121 -1.27 7.83 -5.73
N LEU A 122 0.05 7.95 -5.81
CA LEU A 122 0.98 7.60 -4.74
C LEU A 122 1.73 8.83 -4.28
N ASN A 123 1.97 8.91 -2.97
CA ASN A 123 2.88 9.88 -2.39
C ASN A 123 4.32 9.34 -2.50
N THR A 124 5.12 9.90 -3.40
CA THR A 124 6.52 9.50 -3.60
C THR A 124 7.47 10.09 -2.56
N ASP A 125 7.02 11.04 -1.73
CA ASP A 125 7.86 11.66 -0.70
C ASP A 125 8.19 10.67 0.44
N VAL A 126 7.56 9.50 0.45
CA VAL A 126 7.87 8.42 1.41
C VAL A 126 9.02 7.52 0.95
N ASN A 127 9.47 7.64 -0.32
CA ASN A 127 10.45 6.73 -0.90
C ASN A 127 11.76 6.69 -0.10
N GLY A 128 12.23 5.48 0.20
CA GLY A 128 13.47 5.22 0.92
C GLY A 128 13.43 5.58 2.40
N LYS A 129 12.29 6.04 2.94
CA LYS A 129 12.18 6.39 4.35
C LYS A 129 12.06 5.13 5.20
N LEU A 130 12.76 5.17 6.35
CA LEU A 130 12.56 4.22 7.43
C LEU A 130 11.31 4.63 8.20
N VAL A 131 10.29 3.79 8.16
CA VAL A 131 8.98 4.10 8.74
C VAL A 131 8.53 3.02 9.72
N ASN A 132 7.59 3.41 10.56
CA ASN A 132 6.84 2.51 11.41
C ASN A 132 5.34 2.69 11.12
N MET A 133 4.67 1.60 10.75
CA MET A 133 3.29 1.62 10.25
C MET A 133 2.47 0.49 10.87
N SER A 134 1.30 0.83 11.42
CA SER A 134 0.36 -0.17 11.93
C SER A 134 -0.69 -0.53 10.89
N GLY A 135 -1.09 -1.80 10.86
CA GLY A 135 -2.11 -2.30 9.94
C GLY A 135 -2.38 -3.79 10.13
N PHE A 136 -3.04 -4.41 9.17
CA PHE A 136 -3.44 -5.82 9.19
C PHE A 136 -2.72 -6.57 8.08
N VAL A 137 -2.16 -7.74 8.40
CA VAL A 137 -1.40 -8.53 7.43
C VAL A 137 -2.22 -9.68 6.86
N VAL A 138 -2.19 -9.82 5.54
CA VAL A 138 -2.68 -11.00 4.81
C VAL A 138 -1.47 -11.71 4.21
N PRO A 139 -1.14 -12.94 4.66
CA PRO A 139 -0.04 -13.70 4.10
C PRO A 139 -0.23 -14.00 2.61
N THR A 140 0.81 -13.80 1.80
CA THR A 140 0.79 -14.15 0.37
C THR A 140 1.79 -15.24 0.02
N LYS A 141 2.82 -15.44 0.85
CA LYS A 141 3.84 -16.47 0.66
C LYS A 141 4.37 -16.98 1.99
N PHE A 142 4.69 -18.26 2.04
CA PHE A 142 5.20 -18.96 3.22
C PHE A 142 6.57 -19.59 2.96
N ASN A 143 7.37 -19.67 4.02
CA ASN A 143 8.55 -20.51 4.12
C ASN A 143 8.37 -21.44 5.34
N GLY A 144 8.04 -22.71 5.07
CA GLY A 144 7.57 -23.62 6.11
C GLY A 144 6.24 -23.14 6.70
N VAL A 145 6.21 -22.96 8.02
CA VAL A 145 5.01 -22.49 8.75
C VAL A 145 4.91 -20.97 8.86
N LYS A 146 6.00 -20.24 8.55
CA LYS A 146 6.04 -18.79 8.69
C LYS A 146 5.72 -18.11 7.37
N ALA A 147 4.91 -17.06 7.42
CA ALA A 147 4.70 -16.19 6.27
C ALA A 147 5.94 -15.30 6.09
N VAL A 148 6.35 -15.06 4.84
CA VAL A 148 7.54 -14.24 4.49
C VAL A 148 7.21 -13.09 3.54
N GLU A 149 6.04 -13.12 2.90
CA GLU A 149 5.49 -11.99 2.15
C GLU A 149 4.03 -11.77 2.56
N PHE A 150 3.60 -10.52 2.56
CA PHE A 150 2.30 -10.09 3.07
C PHE A 150 1.73 -8.94 2.25
N LEU A 151 0.42 -8.78 2.29
CA LEU A 151 -0.23 -7.49 2.08
C LEU A 151 -0.49 -6.86 3.45
N LEU A 152 -0.01 -5.63 3.67
CA LEU A 152 -0.38 -4.80 4.82
C LEU A 152 -1.50 -3.86 4.39
N LEU A 153 -2.54 -3.78 5.22
CA LEU A 153 -3.83 -3.16 4.91
C LEU A 153 -4.29 -2.26 6.07
N PRO A 154 -5.08 -1.20 5.82
CA PRO A 154 -5.53 -0.26 6.86
C PRO A 154 -6.63 -0.79 7.79
N TYR A 155 -7.33 -1.88 7.42
CA TYR A 155 -8.44 -2.42 8.20
C TYR A 155 -8.52 -3.95 8.16
N ALA A 156 -9.06 -4.52 9.23
CA ALA A 156 -9.25 -5.96 9.38
C ALA A 156 -10.22 -6.52 8.33
N GLY A 157 -9.98 -7.76 7.90
CA GLY A 157 -10.89 -8.47 6.97
C GLY A 157 -10.87 -7.94 5.52
N ALA A 158 -9.98 -6.99 5.21
CA ALA A 158 -9.66 -6.64 3.84
C ALA A 158 -9.23 -7.90 3.06
N CYS A 159 -9.65 -8.00 1.80
CA CYS A 159 -9.29 -9.10 0.89
C CYS A 159 -9.88 -10.50 1.27
N ILE A 160 -10.98 -10.55 2.03
CA ILE A 160 -11.69 -11.82 2.37
C ILE A 160 -13.09 -11.92 1.74
N HIS A 161 -13.73 -10.79 1.42
CA HIS A 161 -15.14 -10.77 0.95
C HIS A 161 -15.55 -9.46 0.23
N MET A 162 -14.59 -8.65 -0.20
CA MET A 162 -14.81 -7.34 -0.82
C MET A 162 -13.71 -7.09 -1.85
N PRO A 163 -13.94 -6.23 -2.86
CA PRO A 163 -12.87 -5.79 -3.73
C PRO A 163 -11.67 -5.29 -2.88
N PRO A 164 -10.42 -5.49 -3.33
CA PRO A 164 -9.25 -5.05 -2.60
C PRO A 164 -9.33 -3.54 -2.32
N PRO A 165 -8.67 -3.03 -1.27
CA PRO A 165 -8.53 -1.60 -1.08
C PRO A 165 -7.92 -0.90 -2.31
N ALA A 166 -8.01 0.42 -2.35
CA ALA A 166 -7.30 1.21 -3.34
C ALA A 166 -5.79 0.90 -3.32
N ALA A 167 -5.11 0.97 -4.47
CA ALA A 167 -3.69 0.62 -4.55
C ALA A 167 -2.84 1.45 -3.58
N ASN A 168 -3.18 2.72 -3.40
CA ASN A 168 -2.52 3.60 -2.44
C ASN A 168 -2.85 3.32 -0.95
N GLN A 169 -3.55 2.22 -0.68
CA GLN A 169 -3.90 1.68 0.64
C GLN A 169 -3.50 0.21 0.79
N ILE A 170 -2.54 -0.25 -0.03
CA ILE A 170 -1.97 -1.60 0.08
C ILE A 170 -0.44 -1.51 -0.01
N VAL A 171 0.25 -2.08 0.98
CA VAL A 171 1.71 -2.21 1.00
C VAL A 171 2.09 -3.69 0.90
N LYS A 172 2.89 -4.06 -0.09
CA LYS A 172 3.51 -5.38 -0.16
C LYS A 172 4.70 -5.43 0.79
N LEU A 173 4.70 -6.38 1.72
CA LEU A 173 5.81 -6.57 2.65
C LEU A 173 6.69 -7.75 2.22
N SER A 174 8.00 -7.56 2.32
CA SER A 174 8.99 -8.65 2.31
C SER A 174 9.63 -8.77 3.70
N TYR A 175 9.55 -9.95 4.32
CA TYR A 175 10.13 -10.22 5.63
C TYR A 175 10.73 -11.63 5.69
N PRO A 176 11.98 -11.81 5.20
CA PRO A 176 12.65 -13.11 5.15
C PRO A 176 12.76 -13.90 6.47
N PRO A 177 12.91 -13.26 7.66
CA PRO A 177 12.89 -13.98 8.94
C PRO A 177 11.57 -14.73 9.22
N GLY A 178 10.49 -14.25 8.60
CA GLY A 178 9.15 -14.80 8.70
C GLY A 178 8.39 -14.42 9.96
N PHE A 179 7.07 -14.36 9.85
CA PHE A 179 6.15 -14.04 10.94
C PHE A 179 5.03 -15.10 11.00
N GLU A 180 4.71 -15.55 12.20
CA GLU A 180 3.60 -16.49 12.44
C GLU A 180 2.32 -15.69 12.58
N VAL A 181 1.45 -15.79 11.58
CA VAL A 181 0.16 -15.10 11.57
C VAL A 181 -0.87 -15.98 12.26
N GLU A 182 -1.20 -15.62 13.50
CA GLU A 182 -2.24 -16.31 14.28
C GLU A 182 -3.63 -16.02 13.71
N ASN A 183 -3.92 -14.73 13.48
CA ASN A 183 -5.19 -14.26 12.93
C ASN A 183 -4.99 -12.94 12.17
N VAL A 184 -5.59 -12.85 10.97
CA VAL A 184 -5.59 -11.65 10.11
C VAL A 184 -6.45 -10.50 10.64
N GLN A 185 -7.18 -10.72 11.74
CA GLN A 185 -8.00 -9.71 12.43
C GLN A 185 -7.22 -8.87 13.43
N PHE A 186 -6.01 -9.30 13.84
CA PHE A 186 -5.22 -8.54 14.80
C PHE A 186 -4.24 -7.61 14.08
N PRO A 187 -4.13 -6.35 14.52
CA PRO A 187 -3.18 -5.43 13.93
C PRO A 187 -1.75 -5.81 14.32
N VAL A 188 -0.83 -5.49 13.43
CA VAL A 188 0.62 -5.54 13.64
C VAL A 188 1.19 -4.15 13.45
N THR A 189 2.38 -3.96 13.99
CA THR A 189 3.23 -2.79 13.77
C THR A 189 4.44 -3.25 12.96
N VAL A 190 4.66 -2.62 11.82
CA VAL A 190 5.72 -2.98 10.86
C VAL A 190 6.70 -1.83 10.78
N ARG A 191 7.96 -2.14 11.06
CA ARG A 191 9.07 -1.20 10.85
C ARG A 191 9.85 -1.63 9.62
N GLY A 192 10.09 -0.72 8.69
CA GLY A 192 10.77 -1.06 7.43
C GLY A 192 11.04 0.14 6.53
N THR A 193 11.69 -0.13 5.41
CA THR A 193 11.95 0.90 4.37
C THR A 193 10.84 0.83 3.33
N ILE A 194 10.09 1.91 3.15
CA ILE A 194 8.94 1.96 2.22
C ILE A 194 9.31 2.65 0.91
N ASN A 195 8.70 2.18 -0.19
CA ASN A 195 8.77 2.81 -1.50
C ASN A 195 7.40 2.77 -2.18
N ALA A 196 7.06 3.84 -2.90
CA ALA A 196 6.04 3.84 -3.93
C ALA A 196 6.52 2.94 -5.07
N ASP A 197 5.87 1.80 -5.25
CA ASP A 197 6.22 0.76 -6.21
C ASP A 197 4.92 0.09 -6.68
N LYS A 198 4.27 0.73 -7.66
CA LYS A 198 2.97 0.26 -8.15
C LYS A 198 3.15 -1.02 -8.94
N GLN A 199 2.62 -2.11 -8.40
CA GLN A 199 2.67 -3.43 -9.02
C GLN A 199 1.30 -4.12 -8.96
N THR A 200 0.99 -4.92 -9.98
CA THR A 200 -0.20 -5.77 -9.99
C THR A 200 0.24 -7.22 -10.02
N GLU A 201 -0.24 -8.01 -9.06
CA GLU A 201 0.11 -9.42 -8.94
C GLU A 201 -1.13 -10.29 -8.76
N LEU A 202 -1.05 -11.54 -9.25
CA LEU A 202 -2.07 -12.54 -8.99
C LEU A 202 -1.84 -13.13 -7.59
N VAL A 203 -2.60 -12.65 -6.61
CA VAL A 203 -2.48 -13.05 -5.20
C VAL A 203 -3.47 -14.18 -4.90
N GLN A 204 -3.01 -15.20 -4.18
CA GLN A 204 -3.87 -16.24 -3.63
C GLN A 204 -4.47 -15.76 -2.30
N LEU A 205 -5.77 -15.56 -2.27
CA LEU A 205 -6.56 -15.19 -1.10
C LEU A 205 -7.51 -16.33 -0.73
N VAL A 206 -8.32 -16.11 0.30
CA VAL A 206 -9.29 -17.10 0.83
C VAL A 206 -10.39 -17.42 -0.19
N ASP A 207 -10.83 -16.43 -0.97
CA ASP A 207 -11.89 -16.55 -1.98
C ASP A 207 -11.39 -17.01 -3.36
N GLY A 208 -10.08 -17.15 -3.53
CA GLY A 208 -9.46 -17.61 -4.77
C GLY A 208 -8.26 -16.77 -5.15
N LYS A 209 -7.92 -16.80 -6.44
CA LYS A 209 -6.85 -15.99 -6.99
C LYS A 209 -7.44 -14.73 -7.60
N MET A 210 -6.88 -13.57 -7.26
CA MET A 210 -7.27 -12.31 -7.89
C MET A 210 -6.08 -11.40 -8.16
N ASN A 211 -6.19 -10.57 -9.19
CA ASN A 211 -5.21 -9.52 -9.43
C ASN A 211 -5.40 -8.42 -8.39
N VAL A 212 -4.36 -8.16 -7.61
CA VAL A 212 -4.30 -7.08 -6.63
C VAL A 212 -3.27 -6.07 -7.10
N THR A 213 -3.66 -4.79 -7.16
CA THR A 213 -2.72 -3.70 -7.43
C THR A 213 -2.30 -3.09 -6.11
N MET A 214 -1.01 -3.20 -5.77
CA MET A 214 -0.40 -2.55 -4.62
C MET A 214 0.33 -1.30 -5.07
N GLY A 215 0.17 -0.20 -4.35
CA GLY A 215 0.87 1.05 -4.62
C GLY A 215 2.25 1.13 -3.99
N TYR A 216 2.48 0.36 -2.93
CA TYR A 216 3.70 0.46 -2.13
C TYR A 216 4.32 -0.91 -1.88
N ALA A 217 5.63 -0.91 -1.71
CA ALA A 217 6.39 -2.04 -1.21
C ALA A 217 7.22 -1.60 0.01
N MET A 218 7.42 -2.51 0.95
CA MET A 218 8.24 -2.28 2.13
C MET A 218 9.10 -3.51 2.44
N ASP A 219 10.41 -3.27 2.57
CA ASP A 219 11.33 -4.24 3.13
C ASP A 219 11.26 -4.13 4.66
N ALA A 220 10.60 -5.10 5.28
CA ALA A 220 10.35 -5.08 6.72
C ALA A 220 11.62 -5.49 7.49
N LEU A 221 11.92 -4.73 8.54
CA LEU A 221 12.95 -5.01 9.53
C LEU A 221 12.38 -5.72 10.75
N THR A 222 11.17 -5.33 11.18
CA THR A 222 10.42 -6.02 12.24
C THR A 222 8.92 -6.05 11.90
N ILE A 223 8.26 -7.11 12.37
CA ILE A 223 6.81 -7.23 12.43
C ILE A 223 6.46 -7.66 13.85
N GLU A 224 5.72 -6.83 14.56
CA GLU A 224 5.35 -7.04 15.96
C GLU A 224 3.84 -7.01 16.13
N LYS A 225 3.30 -7.85 17.02
CA LYS A 225 1.88 -7.77 17.39
C LYS A 225 1.61 -6.38 18.00
N TYR A 226 0.57 -5.70 17.54
CA TYR A 226 0.23 -4.38 18.06
C TYR A 226 -0.18 -4.45 19.54
N TYR A 227 -0.95 -5.48 19.90
CA TYR A 227 -1.27 -5.80 21.28
C TYR A 227 -0.37 -6.94 21.76
N PRO A 228 0.46 -6.74 22.80
CA PRO A 228 1.24 -7.83 23.38
C PRO A 228 0.32 -8.84 24.07
N ASP A 229 0.77 -10.11 24.13
CA ASP A 229 0.03 -11.30 24.62
C ASP A 229 -0.61 -11.15 26.02
N THR A 230 -0.25 -10.10 26.76
CA THR A 230 -0.91 -9.70 28.02
C THR A 230 -2.41 -9.41 27.88
N MET A 231 -2.91 -9.02 26.70
CA MET A 231 -4.35 -8.73 26.51
C MET A 231 -5.19 -10.00 26.29
N GLU A 232 -4.67 -11.01 25.60
CA GLU A 232 -5.32 -12.33 25.51
C GLU A 232 -5.45 -12.98 26.88
N ALA A 233 -4.46 -12.79 27.76
CA ALA A 233 -4.51 -13.26 29.13
C ALA A 233 -5.57 -12.56 29.99
N ILE A 234 -5.94 -11.31 29.67
CA ILE A 234 -7.01 -10.57 30.36
C ILE A 234 -8.38 -11.05 29.84
N GLN A 235 -8.53 -11.20 28.53
CA GLN A 235 -9.80 -11.59 27.93
C GLN A 235 -10.18 -13.06 28.21
N GLN A 236 -9.19 -13.95 28.37
CA GLN A 236 -9.39 -15.33 28.84
C GLN A 236 -9.70 -15.43 30.34
N ARG A 237 -9.31 -14.43 31.15
CA ARG A 237 -9.72 -14.33 32.57
C ARG A 237 -11.16 -13.86 32.68
N ASP A 238 -11.53 -12.83 31.93
CA ASP A 238 -12.91 -12.29 31.94
C ASP A 238 -13.93 -13.32 31.45
N HIS A 239 -13.60 -14.11 30.42
CA HIS A 239 -14.47 -15.21 29.97
C HIS A 239 -14.61 -16.35 30.98
N LYS A 240 -13.63 -16.56 31.86
CA LYS A 240 -13.73 -17.57 32.94
C LYS A 240 -14.49 -17.05 34.16
N GLU A 241 -14.44 -15.76 34.46
CA GLU A 241 -15.16 -15.16 35.58
C GLU A 241 -16.67 -14.99 35.32
N HIS A 242 -17.10 -14.98 34.06
CA HIS A 242 -18.53 -14.85 33.69
C HIS A 242 -19.19 -16.18 33.29
N ALA A 243 -18.50 -17.31 33.48
CA ALA A 243 -19.00 -18.65 33.15
C ALA A 243 -19.56 -19.41 34.39
N HIS A 244 -20.08 -18.68 35.38
CA HIS A 244 -20.77 -19.23 36.54
C HIS A 244 -22.27 -18.92 36.54
#